data_AF-A0A954LX09-F1
#
_entry.id   AF-A0A954LX09-F1
#
_cell.length_a   1.000
_cell.length_b   1.000
_cell.length_c   1.000
_cell.angle_alpha   90.00
_cell.angle_beta   90.00
_cell.angle_gamma   90.00
#
_symmetry.space_group_name_H-M   'P 1'
#
loop_
_entity.id
_entity.type
_entity.pdbx_description
1 polymer ?
#
loop_
_entity_poly.entity_id
_entity_poly.type
_entity_poly.pdbx_seq_one_letter_code
_entity_poly.pdbx_strand_id
1 'polypeptide(L)'
;MNYSEEAPSNDTGRHAEREAGQVPVHVNSERNGRYHADDRESSDVAASTSRIKVVPRDAAVRKRIRQATGLHAAMLDQSRPCNTDELRFTGEKLLGELGLSEEHLGYAMVWLGNAFWRQRFLATPFDRRLLLLPDDVEHADQCDAATGDTESEAEQCAACALEQYRQTALDLGYQVLMTSSGTAVLKTILEGQLEGIIGIANLDELERANEKVLVVRIPSYAIPLHEWEDGTQLDGITVDEVLETFEPNAACEAEAFVSLVQAANQLFADDFEQLLPRQRSTTRQAAASPLGQTEAIAYDWLQHGGKRFRPFITLAAYDALTSIENENESLDRTESPARFPTDVCRVAVAIEAFHKASLVHDDIQDDDQFRYGRETLHRIMGVGPAINIGDYLIGLGYRLVNACREELGADVAADIVNSMADAHIKLCDGQGAEMAWQNSPDWTIQIEDALEIYALKTSPAFEAALFAGLRMAGPVDAYASMIPRFAEHLGVGFQVLNDLKDWHGDADNKLVAGQDALAIRPTVLLALALDEASELQREELREIYEMCGNDQQRLSKLRELFVELGAFRRAEEIVDNAREQASEFARNVEPASLRRLLHFLVDTVLAPETSHVSNSMILEDAALSNR
;
A
#
# COMPACT_ATOMS: atom_id res chain seq x y z
N MET A 1 4.17 -62.93 -5.18
CA MET A 1 2.85 -63.55 -4.93
C MET A 1 1.83 -62.48 -5.30
N ASN A 2 1.44 -62.40 -6.57
CA ASN A 2 0.21 -62.96 -7.16
C ASN A 2 -1.06 -62.52 -6.41
N TYR A 3 -1.87 -61.65 -7.04
CA TYR A 3 -3.21 -61.91 -7.63
C TYR A 3 -3.77 -60.54 -8.11
N SER A 4 -4.05 -60.24 -9.40
CA SER A 4 -5.26 -60.56 -10.20
C SER A 4 -6.57 -60.42 -9.39
N GLU A 5 -7.68 -59.83 -9.85
CA GLU A 5 -8.34 -59.73 -11.16
C GLU A 5 -9.56 -58.79 -10.97
N GLU A 6 -9.84 -57.88 -11.90
CA GLU A 6 -11.02 -57.86 -12.80
C GLU A 6 -12.24 -57.01 -12.38
N ALA A 7 -12.70 -56.26 -13.38
CA ALA A 7 -13.91 -55.46 -13.42
C ALA A 7 -15.18 -56.31 -13.57
N PRO A 8 -16.36 -55.66 -13.56
CA PRO A 8 -17.28 -55.94 -14.64
C PRO A 8 -17.81 -54.66 -15.31
N SER A 9 -17.86 -54.74 -16.63
CA SER A 9 -18.68 -53.91 -17.51
C SER A 9 -20.16 -54.27 -17.35
N ASN A 10 -21.05 -53.27 -17.43
CA ASN A 10 -22.21 -53.39 -18.31
C ASN A 10 -22.81 -52.03 -18.66
N ASP A 11 -22.85 -51.85 -19.97
CA ASP A 11 -23.47 -50.81 -20.77
C ASP A 11 -25.01 -50.92 -20.70
N THR A 12 -25.70 -49.79 -20.50
CA THR A 12 -27.00 -49.51 -21.15
C THR A 12 -27.21 -48.01 -21.22
N GLY A 13 -27.00 -47.45 -22.41
CA GLY A 13 -27.31 -46.05 -22.70
C GLY A 13 -28.79 -45.69 -22.63
N ARG A 14 -29.06 -44.39 -22.42
CA ARG A 14 -30.18 -43.67 -23.04
C ARG A 14 -29.90 -42.16 -23.04
N HIS A 15 -30.03 -41.61 -24.24
CA HIS A 15 -29.95 -40.22 -24.64
C HIS A 15 -30.70 -39.22 -23.75
N ALA A 16 -30.07 -38.06 -23.49
CA ALA A 16 -30.74 -36.77 -23.46
C ALA A 16 -29.75 -35.68 -23.87
N GLU A 17 -30.05 -35.03 -24.99
CA GLU A 17 -29.39 -33.84 -25.54
C GLU A 17 -29.68 -32.60 -24.69
N ARG A 18 -28.77 -31.61 -24.82
CA ARG A 18 -28.87 -30.13 -24.60
C ARG A 18 -27.81 -29.66 -23.61
N GLU A 19 -27.10 -28.55 -23.78
CA GLU A 19 -26.93 -27.56 -24.85
C GLU A 19 -25.70 -26.77 -24.37
N ALA A 20 -24.61 -26.71 -25.15
CA ALA A 20 -23.43 -25.91 -24.81
C ALA A 20 -23.70 -24.45 -25.22
N GLY A 21 -23.77 -23.57 -24.23
CA GLY A 21 -23.87 -22.12 -24.42
C GLY A 21 -22.54 -21.53 -24.87
N GLN A 22 -22.39 -21.37 -26.17
CA GLN A 22 -21.38 -20.49 -26.78
C GLN A 22 -21.75 -19.02 -26.49
N VAL A 23 -20.84 -18.28 -25.87
CA VAL A 23 -20.93 -16.81 -25.75
C VAL A 23 -20.27 -16.21 -27.00
N PRO A 24 -20.97 -15.40 -27.82
CA PRO A 24 -20.40 -14.85 -29.04
C PRO A 24 -19.60 -13.56 -28.77
N VAL A 25 -18.35 -13.55 -29.23
CA VAL A 25 -17.51 -12.36 -29.37
C VAL A 25 -18.00 -11.58 -30.60
N HIS A 26 -18.59 -10.40 -30.38
CA HIS A 26 -18.96 -9.49 -31.46
C HIS A 26 -17.74 -8.67 -31.91
N VAL A 27 -17.15 -9.10 -33.02
CA VAL A 27 -16.24 -8.29 -33.85
C VAL A 27 -17.07 -7.30 -34.65
N ASN A 28 -16.85 -6.00 -34.47
CA ASN A 28 -17.43 -4.97 -35.34
C ASN A 28 -16.30 -4.32 -36.15
N SER A 29 -16.29 -4.64 -37.45
CA SER A 29 -15.42 -4.08 -38.46
C SER A 29 -16.11 -2.91 -39.18
N GLU A 30 -15.29 -1.91 -39.52
CA GLU A 30 -15.45 -0.89 -40.56
C GLU A 30 -16.51 0.21 -40.41
N ARG A 31 -16.02 1.45 -40.23
CA ARG A 31 -16.37 2.57 -41.13
C ARG A 31 -15.26 3.61 -41.24
N ASN A 32 -14.59 3.58 -42.39
CA ASN A 32 -13.70 4.60 -42.92
C ASN A 32 -14.42 5.95 -43.11
N GLY A 33 -13.79 7.03 -42.62
CA GLY A 33 -14.12 8.41 -42.96
C GLY A 33 -12.84 9.23 -43.06
N ARG A 34 -12.32 9.36 -44.28
CA ARG A 34 -11.14 10.15 -44.67
C ARG A 34 -11.29 11.62 -44.28
N TYR A 35 -10.27 12.19 -43.63
CA TYR A 35 -9.83 13.57 -43.87
C TYR A 35 -8.30 13.56 -44.06
N HIS A 36 -7.88 14.10 -45.20
CA HIS A 36 -6.48 14.23 -45.61
C HIS A 36 -5.81 15.40 -44.90
N ALA A 37 -4.59 15.12 -44.43
CA ALA A 37 -3.36 15.91 -44.47
C ALA A 37 -3.41 17.40 -44.09
N ASP A 38 -2.66 17.74 -43.03
CA ASP A 38 -1.71 18.83 -43.14
C ASP A 38 -0.40 18.41 -42.46
N ASP A 39 0.66 18.37 -43.26
CA ASP A 39 2.04 18.08 -42.87
C ASP A 39 2.56 19.20 -41.97
N ARG A 40 2.97 18.87 -40.74
CA ARG A 40 4.02 19.64 -40.03
C ARG A 40 5.05 18.68 -39.48
N GLU A 41 6.24 18.85 -40.05
CA GLU A 41 7.47 18.16 -39.75
C GLU A 41 7.84 18.24 -38.26
N SER A 42 8.57 17.19 -37.88
CA SER A 42 9.36 17.02 -36.66
C SER A 42 10.04 18.30 -36.14
N SER A 43 9.70 18.69 -34.91
CA SER A 43 10.64 19.04 -33.84
C SER A 43 9.85 19.57 -32.65
N ASP A 44 9.75 18.79 -31.57
CA ASP A 44 9.86 19.32 -30.21
C ASP A 44 10.09 18.14 -29.26
N VAL A 45 11.37 17.79 -29.19
CA VAL A 45 11.98 16.99 -28.14
C VAL A 45 11.79 17.72 -26.82
N ALA A 46 11.19 17.05 -25.83
CA ALA A 46 11.31 17.30 -24.39
C ALA A 46 11.69 18.75 -24.01
N ALA A 47 10.73 19.67 -24.05
CA ALA A 47 10.90 20.97 -23.43
C ALA A 47 11.06 20.76 -21.91
N SER A 48 12.29 20.98 -21.43
CA SER A 48 12.70 20.95 -20.02
C SER A 48 11.60 21.50 -19.08
N THR A 49 11.13 20.64 -18.16
CA THR A 49 10.14 20.92 -17.10
C THR A 49 10.59 21.97 -16.08
N SER A 50 11.75 22.61 -16.28
CA SER A 50 12.27 23.71 -15.46
C SER A 50 11.52 25.05 -15.67
N ARG A 51 10.78 25.20 -16.78
CA ARG A 51 10.08 26.47 -17.13
C ARG A 51 8.72 26.66 -16.44
N ILE A 52 8.23 25.68 -15.68
CA ILE A 52 6.86 25.63 -15.11
C ILE A 52 6.86 25.90 -13.57
N LYS A 53 8.02 26.28 -13.03
CA LYS A 53 8.36 26.11 -11.60
C LYS A 53 8.81 27.39 -10.90
N VAL A 54 8.25 28.52 -11.31
CA VAL A 54 8.62 29.83 -10.76
C VAL A 54 7.57 30.29 -9.77
N VAL A 55 8.02 30.68 -8.59
CA VAL A 55 7.17 31.36 -7.61
C VAL A 55 7.05 32.82 -8.04
N PRO A 56 5.83 33.40 -8.11
CA PRO A 56 5.68 34.80 -8.48
C PRO A 56 6.42 35.73 -7.49
N ARG A 57 7.33 36.59 -7.98
CA ARG A 57 8.04 37.57 -7.13
C ARG A 57 7.10 38.62 -6.52
N ASP A 58 6.06 39.01 -7.26
CA ASP A 58 5.07 39.98 -6.80
C ASP A 58 4.11 39.36 -5.76
N ALA A 59 4.12 39.89 -4.54
CA ALA A 59 3.24 39.48 -3.46
C ALA A 59 1.74 39.63 -3.79
N ALA A 60 1.36 40.60 -4.64
CA ALA A 60 -0.01 40.76 -5.09
C ALA A 60 -0.45 39.62 -6.02
N VAL A 61 0.46 39.12 -6.87
CA VAL A 61 0.19 37.96 -7.74
C VAL A 61 0.04 36.70 -6.90
N ARG A 62 0.95 36.47 -5.93
CA ARG A 62 0.85 35.35 -4.98
C ARG A 62 -0.49 35.35 -4.25
N LYS A 63 -0.90 36.50 -3.70
CA LYS A 63 -2.19 36.66 -3.01
C LYS A 63 -3.39 36.35 -3.93
N ARG A 64 -3.36 36.80 -5.19
CA ARG A 64 -4.43 36.53 -6.16
C ARG A 64 -4.60 35.04 -6.45
N ILE A 65 -3.49 34.31 -6.63
CA ILE A 65 -3.51 32.85 -6.83
C ILE A 65 -4.14 32.17 -5.60
N ARG A 66 -3.67 32.49 -4.38
CA ARG A 66 -4.21 31.90 -3.14
C ARG A 66 -5.71 32.14 -2.94
N GLN A 67 -6.18 33.34 -3.26
CA GLN A 67 -7.61 33.66 -3.11
C GLN A 67 -8.48 32.92 -4.14
N ALA A 68 -7.94 32.62 -5.32
CA ALA A 68 -8.66 31.88 -6.34
C ALA A 68 -8.71 30.37 -6.06
N THR A 69 -7.70 29.79 -5.38
CA THR A 69 -7.61 28.33 -5.21
C THR A 69 -8.79 27.73 -4.44
N GLY A 70 -9.34 28.44 -3.45
CA GLY A 70 -10.48 27.94 -2.66
C GLY A 70 -11.73 27.61 -3.48
N LEU A 71 -12.04 28.43 -4.50
CA LEU A 71 -13.20 28.20 -5.37
C LEU A 71 -12.98 27.01 -6.31
N HIS A 72 -11.76 26.85 -6.81
CA HIS A 72 -11.41 25.77 -7.73
C HIS A 72 -11.23 24.43 -7.01
N ALA A 73 -10.69 24.43 -5.79
CA ALA A 73 -10.58 23.23 -4.97
C ALA A 73 -11.95 22.65 -4.58
N ALA A 74 -12.98 23.48 -4.45
CA ALA A 74 -14.36 23.03 -4.22
C ALA A 74 -14.97 22.26 -5.41
N MET A 75 -14.36 22.32 -6.60
CA MET A 75 -14.78 21.55 -7.77
C MET A 75 -14.19 20.13 -7.79
N LEU A 76 -13.20 19.86 -6.93
CA LEU A 76 -12.56 18.55 -6.83
C LEU A 76 -13.44 17.61 -6.00
N ASP A 77 -13.44 16.33 -6.37
CA ASP A 77 -14.16 15.31 -5.61
C ASP A 77 -13.48 15.09 -4.26
N GLN A 78 -14.11 15.63 -3.21
CA GLN A 78 -13.57 15.51 -1.86
C GLN A 78 -13.70 14.09 -1.27
N SER A 79 -14.43 13.18 -1.90
CA SER A 79 -14.59 11.80 -1.40
C SER A 79 -13.40 10.88 -1.69
N ARG A 80 -12.47 11.32 -2.54
CA ARG A 80 -11.25 10.59 -2.91
C ARG A 80 -10.02 11.51 -2.85
N PRO A 81 -8.80 10.97 -2.71
CA PRO A 81 -7.58 11.76 -2.82
C PRO A 81 -7.51 12.42 -4.20
N CYS A 82 -7.18 13.70 -4.24
CA CYS A 82 -6.96 14.38 -5.50
C CYS A 82 -5.63 13.91 -6.10
N ASN A 83 -5.65 13.49 -7.36
CA ASN A 83 -4.43 13.07 -8.05
C ASN A 83 -3.69 14.27 -8.69
N THR A 84 -2.43 14.07 -9.05
CA THR A 84 -1.58 15.12 -9.63
C THR A 84 -2.13 15.69 -10.94
N ASP A 85 -2.79 14.86 -11.76
CA ASP A 85 -3.35 15.29 -13.05
C ASP A 85 -4.59 16.18 -12.87
N GLU A 86 -5.43 15.89 -11.89
CA GLU A 86 -6.57 16.72 -11.50
C GLU A 86 -6.12 18.08 -10.96
N LEU A 87 -5.08 18.10 -10.10
CA LEU A 87 -4.47 19.33 -9.62
C LEU A 87 -3.85 20.15 -10.76
N ARG A 88 -3.16 19.50 -11.69
CA ARG A 88 -2.56 20.13 -12.87
C ARG A 88 -3.63 20.76 -13.75
N PHE A 89 -4.63 19.98 -14.16
CA PHE A 89 -5.74 20.47 -15.00
C PHE A 89 -6.49 21.64 -14.35
N THR A 90 -6.74 21.54 -13.04
CA THR A 90 -7.40 22.60 -12.28
C THR A 90 -6.52 23.84 -12.15
N GLY A 91 -5.21 23.65 -11.98
CA GLY A 91 -4.20 24.71 -11.92
C GLY A 91 -4.06 25.47 -13.23
N GLU A 92 -3.99 24.77 -14.35
CA GLU A 92 -3.93 25.36 -15.70
C GLU A 92 -5.16 26.24 -15.96
N LYS A 93 -6.35 25.72 -15.61
CA LYS A 93 -7.60 26.49 -15.71
C LYS A 93 -7.57 27.74 -14.82
N LEU A 94 -7.14 27.62 -13.57
CA LEU A 94 -7.04 28.73 -12.62
C LEU A 94 -6.10 29.83 -13.15
N LEU A 95 -4.92 29.46 -13.66
CA LEU A 95 -3.97 30.42 -14.20
C LEU A 95 -4.50 31.10 -15.48
N GLY A 96 -5.16 30.33 -16.35
CA GLY A 96 -5.83 30.86 -17.54
C GLY A 96 -6.89 31.90 -17.21
N GLU A 97 -7.72 31.67 -16.18
CA GLU A 97 -8.73 32.62 -15.71
C GLU A 97 -8.13 33.88 -15.08
N LEU A 98 -6.98 33.76 -14.40
CA LEU A 98 -6.26 34.90 -13.82
C LEU A 98 -5.40 35.69 -14.82
N GLY A 99 -5.25 35.18 -16.05
CA GLY A 99 -4.39 35.75 -17.09
C GLY A 99 -2.90 35.68 -16.72
N LEU A 100 -2.50 34.63 -16.01
CA LEU A 100 -1.13 34.42 -15.53
C LEU A 100 -0.41 33.34 -16.37
N SER A 101 0.91 33.44 -16.42
CA SER A 101 1.78 32.49 -17.13
C SER A 101 1.75 31.11 -16.48
N GLU A 102 1.82 30.06 -17.31
CA GLU A 102 1.96 28.65 -16.90
C GLU A 102 3.23 28.39 -16.09
N GLU A 103 4.20 29.31 -16.10
CA GLU A 103 5.40 29.22 -15.26
C GLU A 103 5.12 29.15 -13.76
N HIS A 104 3.91 29.52 -13.32
CA HIS A 104 3.46 29.50 -11.92
C HIS A 104 2.60 28.27 -11.57
N LEU A 105 2.50 27.28 -12.47
CA LEU A 105 1.60 26.14 -12.29
C LEU A 105 1.93 25.33 -11.04
N GLY A 106 3.22 25.06 -10.76
CA GLY A 106 3.61 24.34 -9.54
C GLY A 106 3.15 25.07 -8.27
N TYR A 107 3.30 26.40 -8.24
CA TYR A 107 2.81 27.23 -7.12
C TYR A 107 1.28 27.17 -6.99
N ALA A 108 0.53 27.22 -8.11
CA ALA A 108 -0.91 27.09 -8.09
C ALA A 108 -1.38 25.71 -7.60
N MET A 109 -0.71 24.63 -8.03
CA MET A 109 -1.00 23.25 -7.62
C MET A 109 -0.82 23.06 -6.12
N VAL A 110 0.26 23.59 -5.52
CA VAL A 110 0.48 23.56 -4.07
C VAL A 110 -0.69 24.19 -3.32
N TRP A 111 -1.13 25.39 -3.73
CA TRP A 111 -2.23 26.08 -3.06
C TRP A 111 -3.60 25.45 -3.31
N LEU A 112 -3.80 24.76 -4.44
CA LEU A 112 -4.98 23.94 -4.68
C LEU A 112 -5.00 22.71 -3.76
N GLY A 113 -3.86 22.04 -3.60
CA GLY A 113 -3.71 20.93 -2.63
C GLY A 113 -3.96 21.39 -1.19
N ASN A 114 -3.39 22.53 -0.79
CA ASN A 114 -3.66 23.13 0.51
C ASN A 114 -5.15 23.43 0.70
N ALA A 115 -5.80 24.06 -0.28
CA ALA A 115 -7.22 24.37 -0.20
C ALA A 115 -8.09 23.10 -0.13
N PHE A 116 -7.70 22.03 -0.83
CA PHE A 116 -8.36 20.73 -0.80
C PHE A 116 -8.26 20.06 0.58
N TRP A 117 -7.08 20.11 1.22
CA TRP A 117 -6.85 19.46 2.51
C TRP A 117 -7.10 20.34 3.73
N ARG A 118 -7.22 21.66 3.57
CA ARG A 118 -7.22 22.65 4.66
C ARG A 118 -8.15 22.28 5.80
N GLN A 119 -9.42 22.04 5.50
CA GLN A 119 -10.43 21.74 6.53
C GLN A 119 -10.08 20.48 7.32
N ARG A 120 -9.50 19.47 6.65
CA ARG A 120 -9.12 18.19 7.26
C ARG A 120 -7.87 18.33 8.13
N PHE A 121 -6.87 19.03 7.61
CA PHE A 121 -5.63 19.30 8.35
C PHE A 121 -5.89 20.13 9.61
N LEU A 122 -6.71 21.19 9.50
CA LEU A 122 -7.05 22.03 10.66
C LEU A 122 -7.92 21.30 11.70
N ALA A 123 -8.63 20.24 11.30
CA ALA A 123 -9.37 19.37 12.22
C ALA A 123 -8.50 18.31 12.91
N THR A 124 -7.25 18.10 12.47
CA THR A 124 -6.32 17.15 13.12
C THR A 124 -5.82 17.71 14.46
N PRO A 125 -5.85 16.96 15.57
CA PRO A 125 -5.24 17.38 16.84
C PRO A 125 -3.74 17.67 16.71
N PHE A 126 -3.22 18.66 17.44
CA PHE A 126 -1.80 19.08 17.33
C PHE A 126 -0.80 17.96 17.62
N ASP A 127 -1.09 17.11 18.61
CA ASP A 127 -0.27 15.96 19.02
C ASP A 127 -0.21 14.82 17.98
N ARG A 128 -1.05 14.90 16.95
CA ARG A 128 -1.08 13.99 15.81
C ARG A 128 -0.63 14.66 14.51
N ARG A 129 -0.08 15.87 14.57
CA ARG A 129 0.49 16.57 13.41
C ARG A 129 2.00 16.41 13.37
N LEU A 130 2.54 16.30 12.16
CA LEU A 130 3.96 16.31 11.86
C LEU A 130 4.34 17.61 11.16
N LEU A 131 5.34 18.31 11.69
CA LEU A 131 6.00 19.40 11.02
C LEU A 131 7.28 18.89 10.33
N LEU A 132 7.34 19.03 9.02
CA LEU A 132 8.54 18.78 8.21
C LEU A 132 9.24 20.10 7.92
N LEU A 133 10.50 20.17 8.32
CA LEU A 133 11.38 21.30 8.08
C LEU A 133 12.57 20.85 7.21
N PRO A 134 13.16 21.75 6.40
CA PRO A 134 14.27 21.42 5.53
C PRO A 134 15.54 21.12 6.36
N ASP A 135 16.42 20.28 5.82
CA ASP A 135 17.63 19.78 6.49
C ASP A 135 18.60 20.91 6.95
N ASP A 136 18.53 22.09 6.32
CA ASP A 136 19.49 23.19 6.48
C ASP A 136 19.29 24.05 7.75
N VAL A 137 18.37 23.71 8.65
CA VAL A 137 18.07 24.52 9.87
C VAL A 137 19.01 24.22 11.05
N GLU A 138 19.94 23.26 10.92
CA GLU A 138 20.79 22.77 12.04
C GLU A 138 21.79 23.78 12.68
N HIS A 139 21.76 25.07 12.33
CA HIS A 139 22.71 26.06 12.87
C HIS A 139 22.09 27.37 13.37
N ALA A 140 20.77 27.43 13.61
CA ALA A 140 20.10 28.64 14.11
C ALA A 140 20.55 29.04 15.54
N ASP A 141 20.96 28.06 16.36
CA ASP A 141 21.45 28.27 17.74
C ASP A 141 22.74 29.10 17.83
N GLN A 142 23.41 29.34 16.69
CA GLN A 142 24.69 30.08 16.59
C GLN A 142 24.52 31.48 15.97
N CYS A 143 23.30 32.02 15.91
CA CYS A 143 23.07 33.37 15.41
C CYS A 143 23.45 34.43 16.47
N ASP A 144 24.56 35.15 16.26
CA ASP A 144 25.06 36.23 17.13
C ASP A 144 24.12 37.46 17.23
N ALA A 145 22.96 37.47 16.56
CA ALA A 145 22.03 38.60 16.54
C ALA A 145 21.23 38.80 17.85
N ALA A 146 21.26 37.86 18.79
CA ALA A 146 20.45 37.89 20.02
C ALA A 146 20.91 38.88 21.11
N THR A 147 21.94 39.71 20.87
CA THR A 147 22.48 40.64 21.88
C THR A 147 22.45 42.13 21.50
N GLY A 148 21.79 42.51 20.40
CA GLY A 148 21.68 43.90 19.96
C GLY A 148 20.35 44.56 20.35
N ASP A 149 20.35 45.40 21.39
CA ASP A 149 19.30 46.37 21.69
C ASP A 149 19.19 47.40 20.54
N THR A 150 18.40 47.11 19.50
CA THR A 150 17.83 48.13 18.62
C THR A 150 16.48 47.67 18.09
N GLU A 151 15.42 48.38 18.51
CA GLU A 151 14.15 48.47 17.79
C GLU A 151 14.40 49.07 16.40
N SER A 152 14.73 48.21 15.44
CA SER A 152 14.75 48.48 14.02
C SER A 152 14.07 47.29 13.36
N GLU A 153 13.12 47.56 12.47
CA GLU A 153 12.43 46.57 11.64
C GLU A 153 13.46 45.66 10.95
N ALA A 154 13.78 44.54 11.60
CA ALA A 154 14.75 43.58 11.12
C ALA A 154 13.95 42.47 10.45
N GLU A 155 14.11 42.33 9.14
CA GLU A 155 13.76 41.12 8.40
C GLU A 155 14.30 39.93 9.20
N GLN A 156 13.40 39.20 9.86
CA GLN A 156 13.75 38.02 10.63
C GLN A 156 14.37 37.02 9.65
N CYS A 157 15.61 36.62 9.92
CA CYS A 157 16.29 35.58 9.15
C CYS A 157 15.37 34.34 9.05
N ALA A 158 15.22 33.76 7.86
CA ALA A 158 14.38 32.59 7.65
C ALA A 158 14.76 31.42 8.58
N ALA A 159 16.04 31.26 8.90
CA ALA A 159 16.48 30.25 9.87
C ALA A 159 15.94 30.51 11.30
N CYS A 160 15.92 31.78 11.74
CA CYS A 160 15.34 32.15 13.03
C CYS A 160 13.81 31.96 13.06
N ALA A 161 13.13 32.24 11.94
CA ALA A 161 11.69 32.00 11.81
C ALA A 161 11.36 30.49 11.83
N LEU A 162 12.12 29.67 11.11
CA LEU A 162 11.94 28.20 11.09
C LEU A 162 12.20 27.60 12.48
N GLU A 163 13.19 28.08 13.23
CA GLU A 163 13.43 27.65 14.60
C GLU A 163 12.31 28.08 15.55
N GLN A 164 11.77 29.30 15.37
CA GLN A 164 10.58 29.74 16.12
C GLN A 164 9.38 28.82 15.85
N TYR A 165 9.14 28.43 14.59
CA TYR A 165 8.06 27.49 14.25
C TYR A 165 8.32 26.09 14.79
N ARG A 166 9.58 25.64 14.80
CA ARG A 166 9.99 24.39 15.43
C ARG A 166 9.59 24.36 16.89
N GLN A 167 9.95 25.39 17.64
CA GLN A 167 9.63 25.49 19.07
C GLN A 167 8.12 25.60 19.30
N THR A 168 7.42 26.42 18.51
CA THR A 168 5.96 26.57 18.60
C THR A 168 5.24 25.25 18.35
N ALA A 169 5.67 24.49 17.35
CA ALA A 169 5.10 23.18 17.03
C ALA A 169 5.31 22.18 18.17
N LEU A 170 6.53 22.12 18.74
CA LEU A 170 6.82 21.27 19.90
C LEU A 170 5.98 21.65 21.12
N ASP A 171 5.79 22.95 21.39
CA ASP A 171 4.97 23.44 22.51
C ASP A 171 3.48 23.09 22.34
N LEU A 172 3.00 23.03 21.09
CA LEU A 172 1.65 22.58 20.75
C LEU A 172 1.50 21.06 20.72
N GLY A 173 2.61 20.30 20.75
CA GLY A 173 2.62 18.84 20.79
C GLY A 173 2.94 18.13 19.47
N TYR A 174 3.27 18.87 18.40
CA TYR A 174 3.62 18.28 17.11
C TYR A 174 4.82 17.36 17.22
N GLN A 175 4.85 16.33 16.37
CA GLN A 175 6.13 15.70 16.02
C GLN A 175 6.85 16.59 15.01
N VAL A 176 8.18 16.66 15.08
CA VAL A 176 8.99 17.45 14.16
C VAL A 176 10.07 16.58 13.57
N LEU A 177 10.21 16.60 12.24
CA LEU A 177 11.32 15.96 11.54
C LEU A 177 12.06 16.98 10.67
N MET A 178 13.38 16.96 10.80
CA MET A 178 14.32 17.71 9.96
C MET A 178 14.74 16.81 8.80
N THR A 179 13.86 16.56 7.84
CA THR A 179 14.22 15.77 6.66
C THR A 179 13.31 15.99 5.46
N SER A 180 13.94 16.05 4.29
CA SER A 180 13.29 15.96 2.98
C SER A 180 13.05 14.50 2.52
N SER A 181 13.52 13.50 3.29
CA SER A 181 13.43 12.08 2.91
C SER A 181 12.02 11.51 3.12
N GLY A 182 11.29 11.32 2.03
CA GLY A 182 9.95 10.73 2.04
C GLY A 182 9.85 9.35 2.71
N THR A 183 10.94 8.58 2.80
CA THR A 183 10.98 7.26 3.44
C THR A 183 10.90 7.36 4.97
N ALA A 184 11.54 8.36 5.57
CA ALA A 184 11.44 8.62 7.00
C ALA A 184 10.03 9.08 7.38
N VAL A 185 9.43 9.94 6.56
CA VAL A 185 8.04 10.41 6.71
C VAL A 185 7.06 9.24 6.61
N LEU A 186 7.20 8.39 5.59
CA LEU A 186 6.39 7.17 5.43
C LEU A 186 6.51 6.22 6.62
N LYS A 187 7.72 6.04 7.17
CA LYS A 187 7.93 5.19 8.34
C LYS A 187 7.18 5.74 9.57
N THR A 188 7.30 7.04 9.87
CA THR A 188 6.61 7.65 11.01
C THR A 188 5.09 7.65 10.83
N ILE A 189 4.61 7.81 9.59
CA ILE A 189 3.19 7.61 9.25
C ILE A 189 2.75 6.16 9.54
N LEU A 190 3.51 5.17 9.07
CA LEU A 190 3.18 3.75 9.20
C LEU A 190 3.29 3.26 10.66
N GLU A 191 4.05 3.93 11.51
CA GLU A 191 4.08 3.73 12.96
C GLU A 191 2.79 4.21 13.68
N GLY A 192 1.90 4.88 12.95
CA GLY A 192 0.48 5.04 13.32
C GLY A 192 0.15 6.21 14.26
N GLN A 193 1.08 7.14 14.46
CA GLN A 193 0.90 8.27 15.40
C GLN A 193 0.55 9.61 14.74
N LEU A 194 0.47 9.67 13.41
CA LEU A 194 0.33 10.91 12.67
C LEU A 194 -0.89 10.90 11.74
N GLU A 195 -1.66 11.99 11.80
CA GLU A 195 -2.93 12.19 11.11
C GLU A 195 -2.94 13.47 10.26
N GLY A 196 -1.87 14.27 10.29
CA GLY A 196 -1.73 15.47 9.48
C GLY A 196 -0.27 15.86 9.31
N ILE A 197 0.10 16.38 8.14
CA ILE A 197 1.48 16.80 7.86
C ILE A 197 1.47 18.25 7.39
N ILE A 198 2.31 19.07 7.99
CA ILE A 198 2.65 20.39 7.47
C ILE A 198 4.12 20.37 7.05
N GLY A 199 4.38 20.62 5.76
CA GLY A 199 5.73 20.67 5.21
C GLY A 199 6.10 22.08 4.80
N ILE A 200 7.27 22.53 5.23
CA ILE A 200 7.86 23.79 4.79
C ILE A 200 9.10 23.43 3.96
N ALA A 201 9.07 23.66 2.65
CA ALA A 201 10.17 23.29 1.77
C ALA A 201 10.13 24.08 0.45
N ASN A 202 11.19 23.98 -0.36
CA ASN A 202 11.17 24.56 -1.71
C ASN A 202 10.15 23.82 -2.61
N LEU A 203 9.77 24.43 -3.73
CA LEU A 203 8.70 23.89 -4.58
C LEU A 203 9.03 22.48 -5.13
N ASP A 204 10.29 22.21 -5.45
CA ASP A 204 10.73 20.90 -5.96
C ASP A 204 10.69 19.79 -4.90
N GLU A 205 10.95 20.11 -3.63
CA GLU A 205 10.80 19.18 -2.51
C GLU A 205 9.33 18.95 -2.15
N LEU A 206 8.51 20.00 -2.15
CA LEU A 206 7.08 19.88 -1.90
C LEU A 206 6.39 19.04 -2.97
N GLU A 207 6.73 19.20 -4.25
CA GLU A 207 6.21 18.35 -5.32
C GLU A 207 6.59 16.87 -5.10
N ARG A 208 7.87 16.58 -4.83
CA ARG A 208 8.36 15.22 -4.54
C ARG A 208 7.71 14.60 -3.29
N ALA A 209 7.46 15.40 -2.26
CA ALA A 209 6.79 14.96 -1.05
C ALA A 209 5.29 14.72 -1.29
N ASN A 210 4.64 15.58 -2.07
CA ASN A 210 3.21 15.49 -2.40
C ASN A 210 2.90 14.19 -3.15
N GLU A 211 3.77 13.75 -4.07
CA GLU A 211 3.65 12.47 -4.77
C GLU A 211 3.60 11.26 -3.82
N LYS A 212 4.35 11.30 -2.71
CA LYS A 212 4.43 10.20 -1.74
C LYS A 212 3.37 10.27 -0.64
N VAL A 213 2.99 11.48 -0.23
CA VAL A 213 2.04 11.72 0.88
C VAL A 213 0.58 11.58 0.41
N LEU A 214 0.25 11.95 -0.83
CA LEU A 214 -1.11 11.81 -1.38
C LEU A 214 -1.58 10.35 -1.42
N VAL A 215 -0.65 9.39 -1.57
CA VAL A 215 -0.94 7.95 -1.58
C VAL A 215 -1.48 7.46 -0.23
N VAL A 216 -1.06 8.09 0.88
CA VAL A 216 -1.40 7.61 2.24
C VAL A 216 -2.66 8.28 2.79
N ARG A 217 -3.34 9.12 2.01
CA ARG A 217 -4.59 9.83 2.39
C ARG A 217 -4.46 10.70 3.64
N ILE A 218 -3.25 11.13 3.99
CA ILE A 218 -3.03 12.01 5.15
C ILE A 218 -3.26 13.46 4.72
N PRO A 219 -4.12 14.21 5.43
CA PRO A 219 -4.23 15.64 5.28
C PRO A 219 -2.86 16.32 5.29
N SER A 220 -2.49 16.95 4.18
CA SER A 220 -1.21 17.62 4.04
C SER A 220 -1.40 19.11 3.79
N TYR A 221 -0.50 19.91 4.35
CA TYR A 221 -0.41 21.34 4.12
C TYR A 221 1.03 21.69 3.76
N ALA A 222 1.23 22.32 2.61
CA ALA A 222 2.54 22.61 2.06
C ALA A 222 2.78 24.12 2.02
N ILE A 223 3.84 24.60 2.66
CA ILE A 223 4.21 26.01 2.68
C ILE A 223 5.50 26.19 1.88
N PRO A 224 5.43 26.83 0.71
CA PRO A 224 6.60 26.95 -0.14
C PRO A 224 7.59 27.97 0.42
N LEU A 225 8.84 27.55 0.54
CA LEU A 225 10.03 28.38 0.77
C LEU A 225 10.52 28.93 -0.57
N HIS A 226 10.99 30.17 -0.55
CA HIS A 226 11.46 30.87 -1.75
C HIS A 226 12.86 31.43 -1.53
N GLU A 227 13.80 31.04 -2.39
CA GLU A 227 15.16 31.59 -2.40
C GLU A 227 15.25 32.70 -3.46
N TRP A 228 15.54 33.92 -3.01
CA TRP A 228 15.85 35.05 -3.90
C TRP A 228 17.30 35.51 -3.68
N GLU A 229 17.80 36.35 -4.58
CA GLU A 229 19.16 36.93 -4.47
C GLU A 229 19.36 37.68 -3.14
N ASP A 230 18.28 38.18 -2.55
CA ASP A 230 18.26 38.93 -1.29
C ASP A 230 18.05 38.02 -0.05
N GLY A 231 17.99 36.70 -0.23
CA GLY A 231 17.84 35.70 0.84
C GLY A 231 16.60 34.82 0.70
N THR A 232 16.50 33.83 1.60
CA THR A 232 15.34 32.93 1.69
C THR A 232 14.19 33.62 2.41
N GLN A 233 13.00 33.62 1.82
CA GLN A 233 11.79 34.17 2.42
C GLN A 233 10.66 33.13 2.46
N LEU A 234 9.89 33.18 3.54
CA LEU A 234 8.62 32.49 3.64
C LEU A 234 7.51 33.36 3.06
N ASP A 235 6.53 32.75 2.42
CA ASP A 235 5.35 33.47 1.94
C ASP A 235 4.48 33.86 3.14
N GLY A 236 4.81 35.03 3.71
CA GLY A 236 4.34 35.50 5.01
C GLY A 236 2.81 35.62 5.14
N ILE A 237 2.34 35.27 6.33
CA ILE A 237 0.96 35.30 6.90
C ILE A 237 0.32 33.90 7.10
N THR A 238 0.81 32.82 6.48
CA THR A 238 0.10 31.52 6.53
C THR A 238 0.64 30.47 7.50
N VAL A 239 1.90 30.55 7.94
CA VAL A 239 2.46 29.50 8.83
C VAL A 239 1.77 29.54 10.18
N ASP A 240 1.77 30.70 10.85
CA ASP A 240 1.14 30.90 12.16
C ASP A 240 -0.35 30.52 12.13
N GLU A 241 -1.06 30.97 11.09
CA GLU A 241 -2.48 30.69 10.90
C GLU A 241 -2.76 29.18 10.82
N VAL A 242 -1.88 28.39 10.23
CA VAL A 242 -2.12 26.95 10.04
C VAL A 242 -1.56 26.13 11.20
N LEU A 243 -0.43 26.56 11.76
CA LEU A 243 0.28 25.88 12.82
C LEU A 243 -0.43 26.04 14.17
N GLU A 244 -1.03 27.20 14.43
CA GLU A 244 -1.72 27.49 15.71
C GLU A 244 -3.23 27.25 15.66
N THR A 245 -3.80 26.97 14.48
CA THR A 245 -5.25 26.79 14.34
C THR A 245 -5.65 25.32 14.44
N PHE A 246 -6.61 25.08 15.32
CA PHE A 246 -7.36 23.84 15.43
C PHE A 246 -8.85 24.16 15.30
N GLU A 247 -9.46 23.69 14.22
CA GLU A 247 -10.88 23.85 13.92
C GLU A 247 -11.54 22.46 13.93
N PRO A 248 -12.01 21.98 15.11
CA PRO A 248 -12.72 20.72 15.18
C PRO A 248 -14.02 20.86 14.38
N ASN A 249 -14.07 20.25 13.20
CA ASN A 249 -15.22 20.31 12.33
C ASN A 249 -15.91 18.94 12.28
N ALA A 250 -17.21 18.90 12.60
CA ALA A 250 -17.98 17.68 12.84
C ALA A 250 -18.32 16.84 11.60
N ALA A 251 -17.69 17.07 10.44
CA ALA A 251 -18.15 16.54 9.15
C ALA A 251 -17.03 16.05 8.20
N CYS A 252 -15.90 15.57 8.72
CA CYS A 252 -14.87 14.95 7.88
C CYS A 252 -14.85 13.42 8.05
N GLU A 253 -15.62 12.72 7.22
CA GLU A 253 -15.75 11.25 7.18
C GLU A 253 -14.46 10.48 6.79
N ALA A 254 -13.34 11.17 6.53
CA ALA A 254 -12.03 10.55 6.29
C ALA A 254 -11.38 10.00 7.59
N GLU A 255 -11.95 10.28 8.76
CA GLU A 255 -11.48 9.84 10.08
C GLU A 255 -11.71 8.34 10.37
N ALA A 256 -12.48 7.60 9.56
CA ALA A 256 -12.84 6.22 9.91
C ALA A 256 -11.67 5.21 9.83
N PHE A 257 -10.86 5.21 8.77
CA PHE A 257 -9.88 4.11 8.56
C PHE A 257 -8.60 4.25 9.38
N VAL A 258 -8.12 5.47 9.69
CA VAL A 258 -6.92 5.63 10.51
C VAL A 258 -7.16 5.13 11.93
N SER A 259 -8.29 5.48 12.53
CA SER A 259 -8.69 4.97 13.84
C SER A 259 -8.84 3.44 13.85
N LEU A 260 -9.25 2.83 12.73
CA LEU A 260 -9.33 1.37 12.56
C LEU A 260 -7.95 0.72 12.43
N VAL A 261 -7.00 1.35 11.73
CA VAL A 261 -5.60 0.90 11.67
C VAL A 261 -4.95 0.99 13.05
N GLN A 262 -5.17 2.09 13.77
CA GLN A 262 -4.71 2.27 15.15
C GLN A 262 -5.31 1.20 16.07
N ALA A 263 -6.62 0.94 15.98
CA ALA A 263 -7.27 -0.13 16.74
C ALA A 263 -6.65 -1.50 16.44
N ALA A 264 -6.37 -1.81 15.17
CA ALA A 264 -5.72 -3.05 14.77
C ALA A 264 -4.30 -3.19 15.35
N ASN A 265 -3.53 -2.09 15.40
CA ASN A 265 -2.21 -2.07 16.01
C ASN A 265 -2.26 -2.23 17.54
N GLN A 266 -3.25 -1.62 18.20
CA GLN A 266 -3.44 -1.72 19.66
C GLN A 266 -3.70 -3.14 20.15
N LEU A 267 -4.32 -4.00 19.32
CA LEU A 267 -4.49 -5.43 19.63
C LEU A 267 -3.18 -6.15 19.94
N PHE A 268 -2.06 -5.68 19.36
CA PHE A 268 -0.72 -6.25 19.53
C PHE A 268 0.17 -5.39 20.43
N ALA A 269 -0.35 -4.31 21.00
CA ALA A 269 0.32 -3.47 21.97
C ALA A 269 -0.37 -3.63 23.33
N ASP A 270 -1.20 -2.67 23.72
CA ASP A 270 -1.78 -2.56 25.06
C ASP A 270 -2.78 -3.68 25.38
N ASP A 271 -3.54 -4.13 24.38
CA ASP A 271 -4.59 -5.14 24.58
C ASP A 271 -4.07 -6.59 24.51
N PHE A 272 -2.84 -6.80 24.06
CA PHE A 272 -2.35 -8.13 23.69
C PHE A 272 -2.41 -9.15 24.84
N GLU A 273 -1.93 -8.78 26.04
CA GLU A 273 -1.93 -9.66 27.21
C GLU A 273 -3.35 -9.91 27.76
N GLN A 274 -4.28 -8.97 27.56
CA GLN A 274 -5.68 -9.14 27.92
C GLN A 274 -6.39 -10.11 26.95
N LEU A 275 -6.13 -9.96 25.66
CA LEU A 275 -6.72 -10.78 24.61
C LEU A 275 -6.17 -12.21 24.63
N LEU A 276 -4.86 -12.36 24.93
CA LEU A 276 -4.12 -13.62 24.93
C LEU A 276 -3.36 -13.82 26.25
N PRO A 277 -4.04 -14.12 27.36
CA PRO A 277 -3.35 -14.34 28.64
C PRO A 277 -2.43 -15.57 28.55
N ARG A 278 -1.15 -15.37 28.90
CA ARG A 278 -0.11 -16.42 28.91
C ARG A 278 -0.49 -17.54 29.88
N GLN A 279 -0.34 -18.78 29.45
CA GLN A 279 -0.67 -19.96 30.26
C GLN A 279 0.59 -20.65 30.80
N ARG A 280 1.66 -20.69 30.02
CA ARG A 280 2.90 -21.41 30.30
C ARG A 280 4.12 -20.50 30.45
N SER A 281 4.03 -19.25 29.98
CA SER A 281 5.11 -18.27 29.99
C SER A 281 4.82 -17.06 30.89
N THR A 282 4.06 -17.23 31.98
CA THR A 282 3.60 -16.13 32.87
C THR A 282 4.73 -15.41 33.63
N THR A 283 5.88 -16.05 33.79
CA THR A 283 7.08 -15.44 34.40
C THR A 283 8.27 -15.67 33.49
N ARG A 284 9.34 -14.86 33.63
CA ARG A 284 10.58 -15.07 32.86
C ARG A 284 11.16 -16.47 33.03
N GLN A 285 11.09 -17.04 34.25
CA GLN A 285 11.58 -18.39 34.51
C GLN A 285 10.70 -19.45 33.81
N ALA A 286 9.38 -19.27 33.82
CA ALA A 286 8.46 -20.18 33.13
C ALA A 286 8.61 -20.08 31.60
N ALA A 287 8.78 -18.87 31.07
CA ALA A 287 9.05 -18.62 29.66
C ALA A 287 10.35 -19.28 29.17
N ALA A 288 11.39 -19.34 30.02
CA ALA A 288 12.64 -20.02 29.71
C ALA A 288 12.58 -21.56 29.94
N SER A 289 11.47 -22.08 30.45
CA SER A 289 11.33 -23.53 30.67
C SER A 289 11.02 -24.26 29.35
N PRO A 290 11.37 -25.56 29.22
CA PRO A 290 11.05 -26.33 28.02
C PRO A 290 9.56 -26.35 27.63
N LEU A 291 8.65 -26.19 28.59
CA LEU A 291 7.20 -26.13 28.33
C LEU A 291 6.68 -24.73 28.01
N GLY A 292 7.35 -23.67 28.49
CA GLY A 292 6.94 -22.28 28.28
C GLY A 292 7.58 -21.61 27.08
N GLN A 293 8.72 -22.13 26.60
CA GLN A 293 9.49 -21.52 25.54
C GLN A 293 8.72 -21.37 24.21
N THR A 294 7.96 -22.39 23.80
CA THR A 294 7.15 -22.31 22.58
C THR A 294 6.10 -21.19 22.65
N GLU A 295 5.36 -21.09 23.75
CA GLU A 295 4.37 -20.02 23.94
C GLU A 295 5.06 -18.65 23.96
N ALA A 296 6.17 -18.52 24.67
CA ALA A 296 6.91 -17.28 24.78
C ALA A 296 7.35 -16.74 23.41
N ILE A 297 7.95 -17.61 22.58
CA ILE A 297 8.44 -17.22 21.24
C ILE A 297 7.27 -16.98 20.28
N ALA A 298 6.26 -17.86 20.28
CA ALA A 298 5.10 -17.68 19.39
C ALA A 298 4.38 -16.36 19.68
N TYR A 299 4.21 -16.01 20.95
CA TYR A 299 3.57 -14.76 21.34
C TYR A 299 4.43 -13.55 20.98
N ASP A 300 5.76 -13.61 21.20
CA ASP A 300 6.67 -12.55 20.76
C ASP A 300 6.65 -12.34 19.23
N TRP A 301 6.63 -13.42 18.47
CA TRP A 301 6.55 -13.38 17.01
C TRP A 301 5.24 -12.76 16.52
N LEU A 302 4.12 -13.13 17.16
CA LEU A 302 2.80 -12.59 16.86
C LEU A 302 2.70 -11.11 17.22
N GLN A 303 3.21 -10.72 18.39
CA GLN A 303 3.13 -9.37 18.94
C GLN A 303 3.96 -8.34 18.17
N HIS A 304 5.10 -8.73 17.59
CA HIS A 304 6.02 -7.80 16.94
C HIS A 304 6.09 -7.93 15.41
N GLY A 305 6.30 -6.79 14.73
CA GLY A 305 6.50 -6.67 13.29
C GLY A 305 5.24 -6.84 12.44
N GLY A 306 5.29 -6.43 11.16
CA GLY A 306 4.17 -6.53 10.22
C GLY A 306 3.20 -5.35 10.28
N LYS A 307 2.56 -5.05 9.13
CA LYS A 307 1.70 -3.87 8.93
C LYS A 307 0.29 -4.00 9.52
N ARG A 308 -0.05 -5.15 10.12
CA ARG A 308 -1.35 -5.47 10.73
C ARG A 308 -2.57 -5.27 9.82
N PHE A 309 -2.35 -5.41 8.52
CA PHE A 309 -3.37 -5.12 7.51
C PHE A 309 -4.56 -6.09 7.55
N ARG A 310 -4.33 -7.38 7.84
CA ARG A 310 -5.40 -8.40 7.93
C ARG A 310 -6.30 -8.22 9.16
N PRO A 311 -5.76 -7.96 10.36
CA PRO A 311 -6.54 -7.49 11.50
C PRO A 311 -7.35 -6.24 11.19
N PHE A 312 -6.72 -5.24 10.57
CA PHE A 312 -7.41 -4.02 10.14
C PHE A 312 -8.61 -4.34 9.23
N ILE A 313 -8.43 -5.16 8.19
CA ILE A 313 -9.53 -5.55 7.29
C ILE A 313 -10.67 -6.21 8.06
N THR A 314 -10.34 -7.09 9.02
CA THR A 314 -11.34 -7.80 9.84
C THR A 314 -12.16 -6.80 10.68
N LEU A 315 -11.48 -5.88 11.36
CA LEU A 315 -12.14 -4.84 12.18
C LEU A 315 -12.95 -3.88 11.31
N ALA A 316 -12.39 -3.42 10.20
CA ALA A 316 -13.04 -2.49 9.30
C ALA A 316 -14.27 -3.08 8.62
N ALA A 317 -14.23 -4.38 8.26
CA ALA A 317 -15.37 -5.08 7.69
C ALA A 317 -16.52 -5.23 8.72
N TYR A 318 -16.18 -5.51 9.98
CA TYR A 318 -17.16 -5.52 11.08
C TYR A 318 -17.75 -4.12 11.32
N ASP A 319 -16.90 -3.09 11.39
CA ASP A 319 -17.32 -1.70 11.58
C ASP A 319 -18.23 -1.23 10.44
N ALA A 320 -17.92 -1.60 9.20
CA ALA A 320 -18.69 -1.19 8.03
C ALA A 320 -20.17 -1.63 8.10
N LEU A 321 -20.49 -2.77 8.73
CA LEU A 321 -21.87 -3.22 8.87
C LEU A 321 -22.54 -2.76 10.17
N THR A 322 -21.77 -2.52 11.23
CA THR A 322 -22.30 -2.18 12.56
C THR A 322 -22.40 -0.67 12.83
N SER A 323 -21.57 0.15 12.19
CA SER A 323 -21.61 1.61 12.35
C SER A 323 -22.91 2.26 11.83
N ILE A 324 -23.71 1.54 11.03
CA ILE A 324 -25.01 2.01 10.52
C ILE A 324 -26.09 2.02 11.62
N GLU A 325 -25.97 1.13 12.60
CA GLU A 325 -26.93 1.07 13.71
C GLU A 325 -26.71 2.19 14.74
N ASN A 326 -25.51 2.81 14.74
CA ASN A 326 -25.05 3.79 15.74
C ASN A 326 -25.11 5.25 15.26
N GLU A 327 -25.67 5.56 14.08
CA GLU A 327 -25.83 6.97 13.63
C GLU A 327 -26.69 7.84 14.57
N ASN A 328 -27.48 7.21 15.47
CA ASN A 328 -28.26 7.92 16.49
C ASN A 328 -27.52 8.21 17.80
N GLU A 329 -26.31 7.66 17.99
CA GLU A 329 -25.45 7.99 19.12
C GLU A 329 -24.22 8.72 18.58
N SER A 330 -24.29 10.06 18.61
CA SER A 330 -23.15 10.95 18.38
C SER A 330 -22.11 10.74 19.50
N LEU A 331 -21.37 9.63 19.41
CA LEU A 331 -20.16 9.43 20.19
C LEU A 331 -19.07 10.20 19.47
N ASP A 332 -18.52 11.15 20.19
CA ASP A 332 -17.32 11.91 19.85
C ASP A 332 -16.17 10.92 19.59
N ARG A 333 -16.00 10.49 18.32
CA ARG A 333 -15.00 9.49 17.90
C ARG A 333 -13.58 10.08 17.84
N THR A 334 -13.40 11.34 18.24
CA THR A 334 -12.17 12.11 18.04
C THR A 334 -11.10 11.85 19.10
N GLU A 335 -11.48 11.41 20.31
CA GLU A 335 -10.54 11.33 21.44
C GLU A 335 -10.10 9.91 21.84
N SER A 336 -10.59 8.85 21.20
CA SER A 336 -10.17 7.47 21.52
C SER A 336 -10.27 6.50 20.34
N PRO A 337 -9.33 5.54 20.23
CA PRO A 337 -9.37 4.50 19.20
C PRO A 337 -10.70 3.75 19.22
N ALA A 338 -11.18 3.37 18.03
CA ALA A 338 -12.42 2.61 17.88
C ALA A 338 -12.36 1.33 18.72
N ARG A 339 -13.20 1.22 19.74
CA ARG A 339 -13.16 0.12 20.70
C ARG A 339 -14.12 -0.99 20.27
N PHE A 340 -13.56 -2.14 19.92
CA PHE A 340 -14.32 -3.31 19.47
C PHE A 340 -14.67 -4.27 20.63
N PRO A 341 -15.73 -5.07 20.48
CA PRO A 341 -15.98 -6.20 21.36
C PRO A 341 -14.78 -7.15 21.45
N THR A 342 -14.54 -7.73 22.63
CA THR A 342 -13.35 -8.57 22.89
C THR A 342 -13.28 -9.79 21.99
N ASP A 343 -14.43 -10.37 21.66
CA ASP A 343 -14.61 -11.47 20.72
C ASP A 343 -14.20 -11.08 19.29
N VAL A 344 -14.61 -9.91 18.81
CA VAL A 344 -14.19 -9.36 17.50
C VAL A 344 -12.67 -9.16 17.46
N CYS A 345 -12.10 -8.56 18.52
CA CYS A 345 -10.65 -8.40 18.65
C CYS A 345 -9.91 -9.74 18.61
N ARG A 346 -10.41 -10.76 19.33
CA ARG A 346 -9.80 -12.10 19.36
C ARG A 346 -9.83 -12.77 17.99
N VAL A 347 -10.90 -12.61 17.21
CA VAL A 347 -10.96 -13.13 15.83
C VAL A 347 -9.98 -12.39 14.92
N ALA A 348 -9.86 -11.06 15.04
CA ALA A 348 -8.85 -10.30 14.30
C ALA A 348 -7.41 -10.76 14.63
N VAL A 349 -7.12 -11.04 15.90
CA VAL A 349 -5.82 -11.64 16.29
C VAL A 349 -5.69 -13.07 15.77
N ALA A 350 -6.76 -13.86 15.71
CA ALA A 350 -6.73 -15.19 15.14
C ALA A 350 -6.30 -15.16 13.66
N ILE A 351 -6.86 -14.24 12.87
CA ILE A 351 -6.47 -14.03 11.46
C ILE A 351 -4.97 -13.73 11.35
N GLU A 352 -4.43 -12.84 12.19
CA GLU A 352 -2.99 -12.57 12.20
C GLU A 352 -2.16 -13.78 12.66
N ALA A 353 -2.66 -14.59 13.59
CA ALA A 353 -1.96 -15.80 14.04
C ALA A 353 -1.77 -16.79 12.90
N PHE A 354 -2.79 -17.01 12.07
CA PHE A 354 -2.67 -17.83 10.86
C PHE A 354 -1.69 -17.22 9.85
N HIS A 355 -1.75 -15.91 9.63
CA HIS A 355 -0.80 -15.24 8.74
C HIS A 355 0.64 -15.33 9.23
N LYS A 356 0.88 -15.08 10.52
CA LYS A 356 2.20 -15.20 11.13
C LYS A 356 2.70 -16.64 11.14
N ALA A 357 1.81 -17.63 11.25
CA ALA A 357 2.17 -19.03 11.08
C ALA A 357 2.63 -19.33 9.66
N SER A 358 1.87 -18.88 8.65
CA SER A 358 2.24 -19.10 7.24
C SER A 358 3.60 -18.49 6.94
N LEU A 359 3.90 -17.28 7.43
CA LEU A 359 5.20 -16.64 7.24
C LEU A 359 6.36 -17.43 7.86
N VAL A 360 6.17 -18.07 9.03
CA VAL A 360 7.23 -18.89 9.64
C VAL A 360 7.54 -20.11 8.80
N HIS A 361 6.51 -20.73 8.21
CA HIS A 361 6.69 -21.89 7.33
C HIS A 361 7.25 -21.48 5.96
N ASP A 362 6.78 -20.36 5.41
CA ASP A 362 7.26 -19.76 4.16
C ASP A 362 8.75 -19.38 4.28
N ASP A 363 9.16 -18.73 5.39
CA ASP A 363 10.56 -18.41 5.68
C ASP A 363 11.47 -19.65 5.59
N ILE A 364 10.98 -20.81 6.03
CA ILE A 364 11.72 -22.08 6.00
C ILE A 364 11.80 -22.64 4.58
N GLN A 365 10.67 -22.58 3.85
CA GLN A 365 10.56 -23.12 2.50
C GLN A 365 11.41 -22.33 1.51
N ASP A 366 11.44 -21.01 1.67
CA ASP A 366 12.15 -20.07 0.80
C ASP A 366 13.59 -19.79 1.29
N ASP A 367 13.99 -20.37 2.45
CA ASP A 367 15.30 -20.17 3.09
C ASP A 367 15.60 -18.67 3.38
N ASP A 368 14.56 -17.89 3.69
CA ASP A 368 14.65 -16.44 3.92
C ASP A 368 15.55 -16.11 5.12
N GLN A 369 16.43 -15.12 4.96
CA GLN A 369 17.35 -14.73 6.02
C GLN A 369 16.73 -13.75 7.03
N PHE A 370 15.91 -12.82 6.54
CA PHE A 370 15.35 -11.73 7.35
C PHE A 370 13.85 -11.56 7.07
N ARG A 371 13.10 -11.21 8.12
CA ARG A 371 11.68 -10.83 8.05
C ARG A 371 11.42 -9.70 9.03
N TYR A 372 10.78 -8.63 8.58
CA TYR A 372 10.51 -7.44 9.41
C TYR A 372 11.77 -6.84 10.07
N GLY A 373 12.91 -6.86 9.37
CA GLY A 373 14.18 -6.34 9.87
C GLY A 373 14.86 -7.18 10.95
N ARG A 374 14.38 -8.40 11.23
CA ARG A 374 15.01 -9.37 12.14
C ARG A 374 15.32 -10.68 11.43
N GLU A 375 16.31 -11.43 11.90
CA GLU A 375 16.59 -12.78 11.39
C GLU A 375 15.35 -13.68 11.55
N THR A 376 15.12 -14.56 10.56
CA THR A 376 13.98 -15.49 10.60
C THR A 376 14.16 -16.55 11.67
N LEU A 377 13.05 -17.10 12.19
CA LEU A 377 13.10 -18.05 13.31
C LEU A 377 13.96 -19.27 13.00
N HIS A 378 13.90 -19.79 11.77
CA HIS A 378 14.68 -20.98 11.41
C HIS A 378 16.19 -20.72 11.37
N ARG A 379 16.63 -19.48 11.12
CA ARG A 379 18.05 -19.08 11.22
C ARG A 379 18.51 -19.00 12.67
N ILE A 380 17.67 -18.44 13.54
CA ILE A 380 18.01 -18.23 14.97
C ILE A 380 18.01 -19.55 15.77
N MET A 381 17.03 -20.42 15.53
CA MET A 381 16.81 -21.63 16.38
C MET A 381 16.74 -22.95 15.61
N GLY A 382 16.90 -22.92 14.29
CA GLY A 382 16.81 -24.09 13.44
C GLY A 382 15.39 -24.41 12.96
N VAL A 383 15.32 -25.25 11.94
CA VAL A 383 14.07 -25.60 11.23
C VAL A 383 13.03 -26.26 12.15
N GLY A 384 13.43 -27.26 12.94
CA GLY A 384 12.49 -28.01 13.79
C GLY A 384 11.70 -27.14 14.78
N PRO A 385 12.37 -26.31 15.60
CA PRO A 385 11.68 -25.37 16.48
C PRO A 385 10.79 -24.35 15.75
N ALA A 386 11.24 -23.84 14.60
CA ALA A 386 10.48 -22.89 13.80
C ALA A 386 9.17 -23.50 13.26
N ILE A 387 9.21 -24.72 12.70
CA ILE A 387 8.00 -25.46 12.29
C ILE A 387 7.00 -25.55 13.44
N ASN A 388 7.48 -25.98 14.62
CA ASN A 388 6.64 -26.14 15.81
C ASN A 388 6.03 -24.81 16.31
N ILE A 389 6.70 -23.68 16.09
CA ILE A 389 6.14 -22.35 16.42
C ILE A 389 5.02 -21.98 15.44
N GLY A 390 5.21 -22.23 14.14
CA GLY A 390 4.14 -22.06 13.15
C GLY A 390 2.91 -22.92 13.49
N ASP A 391 3.11 -24.20 13.83
CA ASP A 391 2.04 -25.12 14.22
C ASP A 391 1.32 -24.64 15.50
N TYR A 392 2.07 -24.11 16.47
CA TYR A 392 1.49 -23.54 17.69
C TYR A 392 0.58 -22.34 17.37
N LEU A 393 0.98 -21.47 16.44
CA LEU A 393 0.19 -20.31 16.01
C LEU A 393 -1.09 -20.70 15.26
N ILE A 394 -1.05 -21.76 14.44
CA ILE A 394 -2.25 -22.33 13.81
C ILE A 394 -3.25 -22.80 14.89
N GLY A 395 -2.76 -23.60 15.86
CA GLY A 395 -3.58 -24.06 16.98
C GLY A 395 -4.13 -22.91 17.84
N LEU A 396 -3.34 -21.85 18.01
CA LEU A 396 -3.75 -20.63 18.70
C LEU A 396 -4.90 -19.93 17.97
N GLY A 397 -4.83 -19.79 16.65
CA GLY A 397 -5.87 -19.18 15.83
C GLY A 397 -7.22 -19.89 16.00
N TYR A 398 -7.25 -21.22 15.85
CA TYR A 398 -8.48 -22.01 16.09
C TYR A 398 -9.03 -21.82 17.51
N ARG A 399 -8.13 -21.82 18.51
CA ARG A 399 -8.53 -21.64 19.91
C ARG A 399 -9.16 -20.27 20.16
N LEU A 400 -8.63 -19.21 19.56
CA LEU A 400 -9.14 -17.84 19.73
C LEU A 400 -10.56 -17.69 19.21
N VAL A 401 -10.85 -18.21 18.01
CA VAL A 401 -12.21 -18.16 17.44
C VAL A 401 -13.18 -19.00 18.29
N ASN A 402 -12.81 -20.24 18.61
CA ASN A 402 -13.68 -21.14 19.39
C ASN A 402 -13.90 -20.66 20.84
N ALA A 403 -12.96 -19.91 21.42
CA ALA A 403 -13.13 -19.31 22.74
C ALA A 403 -14.20 -18.21 22.77
N CYS A 404 -14.58 -17.67 21.60
CA CYS A 404 -15.60 -16.63 21.46
C CYS A 404 -16.95 -17.20 20.99
N ARG A 405 -17.12 -18.53 20.98
CA ARG A 405 -18.31 -19.20 20.42
C ARG A 405 -19.62 -18.82 21.12
N GLU A 406 -19.56 -18.44 22.40
CA GLU A 406 -20.75 -18.16 23.21
C GLU A 406 -21.23 -16.73 22.93
N GLU A 407 -20.30 -15.81 22.76
CA GLU A 407 -20.53 -14.41 22.43
C GLU A 407 -20.95 -14.24 20.95
N LEU A 408 -20.22 -14.89 20.03
CA LEU A 408 -20.48 -14.82 18.58
C LEU A 408 -21.69 -15.67 18.15
N GLY A 409 -21.96 -16.76 18.87
CA GLY A 409 -22.85 -17.84 18.43
C GLY A 409 -22.09 -18.96 17.73
N ALA A 410 -22.51 -20.20 17.98
CA ALA A 410 -21.80 -21.40 17.53
C ALA A 410 -21.69 -21.50 16.00
N ASP A 411 -22.76 -21.14 15.27
CA ASP A 411 -22.77 -21.18 13.81
C ASP A 411 -21.80 -20.14 13.21
N VAL A 412 -21.74 -18.93 13.81
CA VAL A 412 -20.83 -17.86 13.40
C VAL A 412 -19.37 -18.29 13.57
N ALA A 413 -19.04 -18.84 14.75
CA ALA A 413 -17.69 -19.34 15.02
C ALA A 413 -17.31 -20.50 14.09
N ALA A 414 -18.25 -21.41 13.78
CA ALA A 414 -18.02 -22.51 12.86
C ALA A 414 -17.77 -22.02 11.42
N ASP A 415 -18.57 -21.06 10.94
CA ASP A 415 -18.39 -20.46 9.61
C ASP A 415 -17.01 -19.80 9.47
N ILE A 416 -16.58 -19.04 10.48
CA ILE A 416 -15.27 -18.38 10.51
C ILE A 416 -14.15 -19.42 10.50
N VAL A 417 -14.22 -20.44 11.36
CA VAL A 417 -13.23 -21.52 11.37
C VAL A 417 -13.16 -22.24 10.03
N ASN A 418 -14.30 -22.52 9.39
CA ASN A 418 -14.34 -23.15 8.08
C ASN A 418 -13.67 -22.26 7.03
N SER A 419 -14.02 -20.98 6.97
CA SER A 419 -13.41 -20.01 6.04
C SER A 419 -11.89 -19.90 6.23
N MET A 420 -11.41 -19.85 7.48
CA MET A 420 -9.98 -19.80 7.78
C MET A 420 -9.27 -21.09 7.39
N ALA A 421 -9.89 -22.26 7.62
CA ALA A 421 -9.33 -23.55 7.24
C ALA A 421 -9.25 -23.70 5.70
N ASP A 422 -10.32 -23.34 4.99
CA ASP A 422 -10.35 -23.35 3.52
C ASP A 422 -9.29 -22.39 2.95
N ALA A 423 -9.14 -21.19 3.54
CA ALA A 423 -8.12 -20.25 3.13
C ALA A 423 -6.70 -20.77 3.38
N HIS A 424 -6.48 -21.47 4.49
CA HIS A 424 -5.19 -22.08 4.81
C HIS A 424 -4.85 -23.22 3.84
N ILE A 425 -5.83 -24.07 3.48
CA ILE A 425 -5.65 -25.13 2.48
C ILE A 425 -5.29 -24.53 1.12
N LYS A 426 -6.05 -23.54 0.63
CA LYS A 426 -5.75 -22.85 -0.64
C LYS A 426 -4.34 -22.25 -0.65
N LEU A 427 -3.91 -21.64 0.46
CA LEU A 427 -2.55 -21.11 0.59
C LEU A 427 -1.49 -22.21 0.52
N CYS A 428 -1.73 -23.36 1.18
CA CYS A 428 -0.85 -24.53 1.06
C CYS A 428 -0.82 -25.10 -0.36
N ASP A 429 -1.95 -25.14 -1.07
CA ASP A 429 -2.01 -25.59 -2.46
C ASP A 429 -1.19 -24.67 -3.37
N GLY A 430 -1.33 -23.35 -3.21
CA GLY A 430 -0.54 -22.36 -3.96
C GLY A 430 0.96 -22.46 -3.69
N GLN A 431 1.35 -22.54 -2.42
CA GLN A 431 2.76 -22.71 -2.04
C GLN A 431 3.32 -24.05 -2.51
N GLY A 432 2.53 -25.13 -2.43
CA GLY A 432 2.89 -26.45 -2.92
C GLY A 432 3.09 -26.48 -4.44
N ALA A 433 2.23 -25.80 -5.20
CA ALA A 433 2.35 -25.67 -6.64
C ALA A 433 3.64 -24.92 -7.04
N GLU A 434 3.95 -23.83 -6.33
CA GLU A 434 5.20 -23.08 -6.55
C GLU A 434 6.44 -23.94 -6.27
N MET A 435 6.46 -24.66 -5.15
CA MET A 435 7.58 -25.56 -4.82
C MET A 435 7.69 -26.72 -5.82
N ALA A 436 6.57 -27.29 -6.27
CA ALA A 436 6.57 -28.36 -7.28
C ALA A 436 7.17 -27.86 -8.59
N TRP A 437 6.83 -26.64 -8.98
CA TRP A 437 7.41 -25.96 -10.13
C TRP A 437 8.92 -25.75 -9.99
N GLN A 438 9.38 -25.17 -8.87
CA GLN A 438 10.81 -24.93 -8.64
C GLN A 438 11.63 -26.23 -8.73
N ASN A 439 11.09 -27.34 -8.22
CA ASN A 439 11.73 -28.65 -8.26
C ASN A 439 11.75 -29.28 -9.67
N SER A 440 10.82 -28.91 -10.54
CA SER A 440 10.72 -29.43 -11.91
C SER A 440 10.07 -28.39 -12.82
N PRO A 441 10.84 -27.38 -13.28
CA PRO A 441 10.31 -26.28 -14.07
C PRO A 441 9.72 -26.78 -15.40
N ASP A 442 8.46 -26.45 -15.67
CA ASP A 442 7.78 -26.79 -16.91
C ASP A 442 7.65 -25.58 -17.84
N TRP A 443 8.65 -25.34 -18.68
CA TRP A 443 8.73 -24.22 -19.64
C TRP A 443 7.56 -24.11 -20.65
N THR A 444 6.47 -24.84 -20.47
CA THR A 444 5.18 -24.68 -21.15
C THR A 444 4.11 -23.98 -20.30
N ILE A 445 4.45 -23.45 -19.11
CA ILE A 445 3.53 -22.67 -18.26
C ILE A 445 2.78 -21.60 -19.05
N GLN A 446 1.47 -21.58 -18.85
CA GLN A 446 0.60 -20.56 -19.41
C GLN A 446 0.41 -19.41 -18.41
N ILE A 447 -0.07 -18.28 -18.91
CA ILE A 447 -0.33 -17.10 -18.07
C ILE A 447 -1.37 -17.45 -17.01
N GLU A 448 -2.39 -18.22 -17.37
CA GLU A 448 -3.47 -18.66 -16.48
C GLU A 448 -2.94 -19.51 -15.31
N ASP A 449 -1.97 -20.39 -15.56
CA ASP A 449 -1.36 -21.23 -14.53
C ASP A 449 -0.64 -20.37 -13.48
N ALA A 450 0.15 -19.39 -13.93
CA ALA A 450 0.86 -18.47 -13.05
C ALA A 450 -0.12 -17.60 -12.22
N LEU A 451 -1.18 -17.10 -12.86
CA LEU A 451 -2.21 -16.31 -12.18
C LEU A 451 -3.01 -17.14 -11.17
N GLU A 452 -3.26 -18.43 -11.45
CA GLU A 452 -3.92 -19.34 -10.51
C GLU A 452 -3.07 -19.56 -9.25
N ILE A 453 -1.76 -19.79 -9.41
CA ILE A 453 -0.84 -19.88 -8.27
C ILE A 453 -0.86 -18.59 -7.44
N TYR A 454 -0.90 -17.42 -8.09
CA TYR A 454 -0.93 -16.12 -7.42
C TYR A 454 -2.23 -15.92 -6.65
N ALA A 455 -3.34 -16.29 -7.28
CA ALA A 455 -4.65 -16.26 -6.66
C ALA A 455 -4.68 -17.10 -5.38
N LEU A 456 -4.04 -18.28 -5.36
CA LEU A 456 -3.99 -19.17 -4.20
C LEU A 456 -3.09 -18.66 -3.06
N LYS A 457 -1.99 -17.96 -3.34
CA LYS A 457 -1.05 -17.52 -2.27
C LYS A 457 -1.57 -16.33 -1.46
N THR A 458 -2.21 -15.35 -2.11
CA THR A 458 -2.52 -14.07 -1.46
C THR A 458 -4.01 -13.84 -1.21
N SER A 459 -4.86 -14.18 -2.19
CA SER A 459 -6.30 -13.92 -2.12
C SER A 459 -7.01 -14.58 -0.93
N PRO A 460 -6.71 -15.83 -0.51
CA PRO A 460 -7.49 -16.49 0.52
C PRO A 460 -7.38 -15.79 1.89
N ALA A 461 -6.25 -15.15 2.17
CA ALA A 461 -6.08 -14.41 3.42
C ALA A 461 -6.92 -13.12 3.45
N PHE A 462 -7.07 -12.45 2.31
CA PHE A 462 -7.99 -11.30 2.17
C PHE A 462 -9.45 -11.75 2.27
N GLU A 463 -9.79 -12.85 1.60
CA GLU A 463 -11.11 -13.49 1.64
C GLU A 463 -11.51 -13.80 3.08
N ALA A 464 -10.65 -14.51 3.83
CA ALA A 464 -10.91 -14.89 5.21
C ALA A 464 -11.04 -13.69 6.16
N ALA A 465 -10.22 -12.65 6.00
CA ALA A 465 -10.29 -11.45 6.83
C ALA A 465 -11.59 -10.66 6.60
N LEU A 466 -11.97 -10.44 5.33
CA LEU A 466 -13.23 -9.77 4.97
C LEU A 466 -14.43 -10.59 5.45
N PHE A 467 -14.43 -11.90 5.15
CA PHE A 467 -15.50 -12.80 5.54
C PHE A 467 -15.67 -12.82 7.06
N ALA A 468 -14.60 -12.97 7.84
CA ALA A 468 -14.68 -13.01 9.30
C ALA A 468 -15.30 -11.73 9.88
N GLY A 469 -14.85 -10.55 9.43
CA GLY A 469 -15.41 -9.28 9.89
C GLY A 469 -16.89 -9.12 9.57
N LEU A 470 -17.29 -9.38 8.32
CA LEU A 470 -18.69 -9.31 7.89
C LEU A 470 -19.57 -10.33 8.61
N ARG A 471 -19.05 -11.56 8.79
CA ARG A 471 -19.79 -12.67 9.40
C ARG A 471 -20.05 -12.47 10.88
N MET A 472 -19.13 -11.82 11.59
CA MET A 472 -19.33 -11.41 12.99
C MET A 472 -20.37 -10.28 13.12
N ALA A 473 -20.50 -9.42 12.11
CA ALA A 473 -21.49 -8.33 12.12
C ALA A 473 -22.89 -8.79 11.71
N GLY A 474 -23.03 -9.88 10.94
CA GLY A 474 -24.33 -10.41 10.57
C GLY A 474 -24.32 -11.46 9.46
N PRO A 475 -25.48 -11.72 8.83
CA PRO A 475 -25.58 -12.61 7.68
C PRO A 475 -24.77 -12.09 6.49
N VAL A 476 -24.10 -13.00 5.79
CA VAL A 476 -23.17 -12.68 4.68
C VAL A 476 -23.62 -13.19 3.33
N ASP A 477 -24.84 -13.74 3.22
CA ASP A 477 -25.38 -14.31 1.97
C ASP A 477 -25.34 -13.30 0.81
N ALA A 478 -25.57 -12.01 1.11
CA ALA A 478 -25.51 -10.91 0.14
C ALA A 478 -24.10 -10.69 -0.43
N TYR A 479 -23.05 -11.15 0.26
CA TYR A 479 -21.65 -10.91 -0.08
C TYR A 479 -20.92 -12.18 -0.52
N ALA A 480 -21.56 -13.35 -0.42
CA ALA A 480 -20.93 -14.67 -0.60
C ALA A 480 -20.23 -14.83 -1.97
N SER A 481 -20.80 -14.27 -3.05
CA SER A 481 -20.17 -14.29 -4.38
C SER A 481 -19.21 -13.13 -4.63
N MET A 482 -19.34 -12.04 -3.87
CA MET A 482 -18.54 -10.82 -4.07
C MET A 482 -17.17 -10.96 -3.40
N ILE A 483 -17.11 -11.44 -2.15
CA ILE A 483 -15.88 -11.50 -1.37
C ILE A 483 -14.78 -12.31 -2.10
N PRO A 484 -15.04 -13.54 -2.60
CA PRO A 484 -13.98 -14.32 -3.24
C PRO A 484 -13.47 -13.66 -4.52
N ARG A 485 -14.37 -13.13 -5.36
CA ARG A 485 -14.02 -12.48 -6.64
C ARG A 485 -13.25 -11.18 -6.42
N PHE A 486 -13.67 -10.38 -5.45
CA PHE A 486 -12.97 -9.17 -5.06
C PHE A 486 -11.56 -9.50 -4.54
N ALA A 487 -11.47 -10.48 -3.62
CA ALA A 487 -10.19 -10.90 -3.03
C ALA A 487 -9.24 -11.51 -4.06
N GLU A 488 -9.76 -12.25 -5.04
CA GLU A 488 -9.01 -12.83 -6.16
C GLU A 488 -8.33 -11.74 -7.00
N HIS A 489 -9.09 -10.76 -7.50
CA HIS A 489 -8.51 -9.67 -8.28
C HIS A 489 -7.54 -8.82 -7.47
N LEU A 490 -7.87 -8.54 -6.21
CA LEU A 490 -6.97 -7.81 -5.32
C LEU A 490 -5.65 -8.57 -5.07
N GLY A 491 -5.74 -9.87 -4.80
CA GLY A 491 -4.60 -10.73 -4.51
C GLY A 491 -3.71 -10.97 -5.72
N VAL A 492 -4.30 -11.24 -6.89
CA VAL A 492 -3.57 -11.38 -8.15
C VAL A 492 -2.84 -10.08 -8.50
N GLY A 493 -3.55 -8.94 -8.50
CA GLY A 493 -2.93 -7.65 -8.79
C GLY A 493 -1.79 -7.31 -7.82
N PHE A 494 -1.93 -7.67 -6.54
CA PHE A 494 -0.90 -7.45 -5.54
C PHE A 494 0.37 -8.26 -5.82
N GLN A 495 0.22 -9.53 -6.21
CA GLN A 495 1.37 -10.38 -6.52
C GLN A 495 2.07 -9.96 -7.81
N VAL A 496 1.33 -9.60 -8.86
CA VAL A 496 1.94 -9.06 -10.08
C VAL A 496 2.68 -7.75 -9.79
N LEU A 497 2.11 -6.87 -8.94
CA LEU A 497 2.79 -5.65 -8.52
C LEU A 497 4.06 -5.94 -7.69
N ASN A 498 4.05 -6.96 -6.83
CA ASN A 498 5.25 -7.37 -6.09
C ASN A 498 6.34 -7.90 -7.02
N ASP A 499 6.00 -8.68 -8.04
CA ASP A 499 6.97 -9.13 -9.05
C ASP A 499 7.60 -7.93 -9.76
N LEU A 500 6.78 -6.98 -10.22
CA LEU A 500 7.27 -5.76 -10.87
C LEU A 500 8.26 -5.03 -9.94
N LYS A 501 7.91 -4.87 -8.66
CA LYS A 501 8.78 -4.24 -7.63
C LYS A 501 10.07 -5.01 -7.39
N ASP A 502 10.05 -6.34 -7.42
CA ASP A 502 11.25 -7.17 -7.29
C ASP A 502 12.28 -6.81 -8.37
N TRP A 503 11.81 -6.46 -9.57
CA TRP A 503 12.68 -5.98 -10.64
C TRP A 503 13.08 -4.52 -10.51
N HIS A 504 12.29 -3.63 -9.92
CA HIS A 504 12.66 -2.21 -9.80
C HIS A 504 13.73 -1.92 -8.73
N GLY A 505 13.96 -2.86 -7.81
CA GLY A 505 15.00 -2.74 -6.78
C GLY A 505 14.61 -1.72 -5.72
N ASP A 506 13.62 -2.07 -4.89
CA ASP A 506 13.26 -1.25 -3.74
C ASP A 506 14.21 -1.55 -2.55
N ALA A 507 14.76 -0.50 -1.95
CA ALA A 507 15.83 -0.56 -0.96
C ALA A 507 15.39 -1.15 0.40
N ASP A 508 14.09 -1.42 0.59
CA ASP A 508 13.50 -1.65 1.91
C ASP A 508 13.37 -3.13 2.33
N ASN A 509 13.58 -4.13 1.46
CA ASN A 509 13.52 -5.54 1.93
C ASN A 509 14.40 -6.59 1.20
N LYS A 510 14.92 -6.35 -0.01
CA LYS A 510 15.79 -7.33 -0.70
C LYS A 510 17.10 -6.66 -1.13
N LEU A 511 18.24 -7.23 -0.71
CA LEU A 511 19.60 -6.76 -1.04
C LEU A 511 19.95 -6.91 -2.54
N VAL A 512 19.12 -7.63 -3.32
CA VAL A 512 19.33 -7.92 -4.75
C VAL A 512 17.98 -7.89 -5.46
N ALA A 513 17.85 -7.12 -6.54
CA ALA A 513 16.67 -7.11 -7.41
C ALA A 513 16.56 -8.41 -8.22
N GLY A 514 15.35 -8.87 -8.55
CA GLY A 514 15.10 -10.01 -9.44
C GLY A 514 15.40 -11.39 -8.83
N GLN A 515 15.40 -11.52 -7.50
CA GLN A 515 15.68 -12.80 -6.82
C GLN A 515 14.69 -13.89 -7.22
N ASP A 516 13.42 -13.52 -7.48
CA ASP A 516 12.37 -14.49 -7.80
C ASP A 516 12.62 -15.11 -9.19
N ALA A 517 13.20 -14.33 -10.11
CA ALA A 517 13.66 -14.82 -11.39
C ALA A 517 14.89 -15.73 -11.24
N LEU A 518 15.85 -15.40 -10.39
CA LEU A 518 17.02 -16.27 -10.16
C LEU A 518 16.65 -17.62 -9.52
N ALA A 519 15.60 -17.64 -8.71
CA ALA A 519 15.05 -18.83 -8.06
C ALA A 519 14.12 -19.68 -8.95
N ILE A 520 13.92 -19.30 -10.23
CA ILE A 520 13.05 -20.00 -11.18
C ILE A 520 11.61 -20.13 -10.66
N ARG A 521 11.10 -19.11 -9.96
CA ARG A 521 9.70 -19.08 -9.55
C ARG A 521 8.78 -19.04 -10.78
N PRO A 522 7.56 -19.62 -10.72
CA PRO A 522 6.56 -19.60 -11.78
C PRO A 522 5.94 -18.20 -11.90
N THR A 523 6.75 -17.20 -12.23
CA THR A 523 6.31 -15.81 -12.26
C THR A 523 5.43 -15.52 -13.47
N VAL A 524 4.50 -14.58 -13.32
CA VAL A 524 3.70 -14.12 -14.47
C VAL A 524 4.58 -13.53 -15.57
N LEU A 525 5.69 -12.88 -15.20
CA LEU A 525 6.65 -12.31 -16.14
C LEU A 525 7.30 -13.39 -17.02
N LEU A 526 7.67 -14.53 -16.42
CA LEU A 526 8.18 -15.67 -17.17
C LEU A 526 7.12 -16.25 -18.12
N ALA A 527 5.89 -16.44 -17.65
CA ALA A 527 4.80 -16.94 -18.48
C ALA A 527 4.50 -16.00 -19.67
N LEU A 528 4.44 -14.69 -19.43
CA LEU A 528 4.26 -13.66 -20.46
C LEU A 528 5.39 -13.64 -21.48
N ALA A 529 6.64 -13.79 -21.02
CA ALA A 529 7.79 -13.88 -21.91
C ALA A 529 7.73 -15.14 -22.77
N LEU A 530 7.40 -16.31 -22.20
CA LEU A 530 7.31 -17.57 -22.94
C LEU A 530 6.17 -17.62 -23.96
N ASP A 531 5.06 -16.94 -23.67
CA ASP A 531 3.91 -16.77 -24.55
C ASP A 531 4.28 -16.04 -25.85
N GLU A 532 5.05 -14.95 -25.74
CA GLU A 532 5.49 -14.14 -26.90
C GLU A 532 6.78 -14.66 -27.57
N ALA A 533 7.63 -15.37 -26.83
CA ALA A 533 8.95 -15.77 -27.30
C ALA A 533 8.92 -16.70 -28.52
N SER A 534 9.80 -16.41 -29.49
CA SER A 534 10.16 -17.36 -30.53
C SER A 534 10.90 -18.57 -29.96
N GLU A 535 10.99 -19.67 -30.71
CA GLU A 535 11.70 -20.88 -30.24
C GLU A 535 13.17 -20.59 -29.87
N LEU A 536 13.84 -19.71 -30.61
CA LEU A 536 15.21 -19.26 -30.29
C LEU A 536 15.27 -18.49 -28.97
N GLN A 537 14.32 -17.59 -28.72
CA GLN A 537 14.26 -16.82 -27.46
C GLN A 537 13.86 -17.70 -26.27
N ARG A 538 13.08 -18.77 -26.49
CA ARG A 538 12.77 -19.77 -25.46
C ARG A 538 14.00 -20.58 -25.08
N GLU A 539 14.81 -20.98 -26.07
CA GLU A 539 16.11 -21.61 -25.83
C GLU A 539 17.05 -20.64 -25.08
N GLU A 540 17.10 -19.37 -25.48
CA GLU A 540 17.89 -18.33 -24.80
C GLU A 540 17.45 -18.11 -23.34
N LEU A 541 16.15 -18.03 -23.06
CA LEU A 541 15.63 -17.97 -21.69
C LEU A 541 16.15 -19.15 -20.86
N ARG A 542 15.99 -20.38 -21.37
CA ARG A 542 16.47 -21.59 -20.68
C ARG A 542 17.98 -21.51 -20.40
N GLU A 543 18.76 -21.14 -21.40
CA GLU A 543 20.21 -20.99 -21.26
C GLU A 543 20.60 -19.96 -20.20
N ILE A 544 19.92 -18.80 -20.12
CA ILE A 544 20.19 -17.78 -19.10
C ILE A 544 19.88 -18.30 -17.70
N TYR A 545 18.78 -19.05 -17.54
CA TYR A 545 18.39 -19.65 -16.27
C TYR A 545 19.34 -20.78 -15.84
N GLU A 546 19.85 -21.58 -16.78
CA GLU A 546 20.83 -22.65 -16.54
C GLU A 546 22.28 -22.15 -16.44
N MET A 547 22.54 -20.88 -16.80
CA MET A 547 23.88 -20.29 -16.80
C MET A 547 24.49 -20.30 -15.39
N CYS A 548 25.52 -21.10 -15.18
CA CYS A 548 26.35 -21.03 -13.97
C CYS A 548 27.20 -19.76 -13.97
N GLY A 549 27.09 -18.90 -12.95
CA GLY A 549 27.98 -17.74 -12.82
C GLY A 549 27.35 -16.53 -12.13
N ASN A 550 27.70 -15.33 -12.61
CA ASN A 550 27.35 -14.05 -12.01
C ASN A 550 25.84 -13.75 -12.15
N ASP A 551 25.13 -13.76 -11.03
CA ASP A 551 23.69 -13.48 -10.95
C ASP A 551 23.31 -12.11 -11.52
N GLN A 552 24.17 -11.10 -11.37
CA GLN A 552 23.92 -9.77 -11.93
C GLN A 552 23.91 -9.77 -13.47
N GLN A 553 24.74 -10.62 -14.09
CA GLN A 553 24.76 -10.79 -15.54
C GLN A 553 23.52 -11.57 -16.02
N ARG A 554 23.08 -12.58 -15.28
CA ARG A 554 21.85 -13.33 -15.57
C ARG A 554 20.64 -12.38 -15.54
N LEU A 555 20.52 -11.59 -14.48
CA LEU A 555 19.46 -10.61 -14.31
C LEU A 555 19.42 -9.56 -15.41
N SER A 556 20.58 -9.02 -15.82
CA SER A 556 20.64 -8.03 -16.92
C SER A 556 20.08 -8.62 -18.22
N LYS A 557 20.52 -9.84 -18.58
CA LYS A 557 20.05 -10.51 -19.80
C LYS A 557 18.56 -10.86 -19.73
N LEU A 558 18.09 -11.36 -18.59
CA LEU A 558 16.66 -11.63 -18.40
C LEU A 558 15.83 -10.36 -18.53
N ARG A 559 16.29 -9.25 -17.94
CA ARG A 559 15.61 -7.96 -18.05
C ARG A 559 15.55 -7.49 -19.50
N GLU A 560 16.66 -7.53 -20.24
CA GLU A 560 16.70 -7.15 -21.65
C GLU A 560 15.69 -7.97 -22.47
N LEU A 561 15.65 -9.28 -22.26
CA LEU A 561 14.74 -10.18 -22.97
C LEU A 561 13.27 -9.98 -22.55
N PHE A 562 12.99 -9.76 -21.27
CA PHE A 562 11.64 -9.44 -20.79
C PHE A 562 11.14 -8.08 -21.32
N VAL A 563 12.01 -7.10 -21.49
CA VAL A 563 11.69 -5.82 -22.15
C VAL A 563 11.40 -6.03 -23.62
N GLU A 564 12.25 -6.79 -24.34
CA GLU A 564 12.06 -7.09 -25.77
C GLU A 564 10.72 -7.81 -26.03
N LEU A 565 10.39 -8.77 -25.18
CA LEU A 565 9.15 -9.55 -25.26
C LEU A 565 7.93 -8.82 -24.69
N GLY A 566 8.11 -7.61 -24.14
CA GLY A 566 7.03 -6.79 -23.59
C GLY A 566 6.37 -7.35 -22.33
N ALA A 567 7.05 -8.23 -21.59
CA ALA A 567 6.51 -8.90 -20.41
C ALA A 567 6.13 -7.90 -19.29
N PHE A 568 6.99 -6.90 -19.03
CA PHE A 568 6.72 -5.86 -18.02
C PHE A 568 5.46 -5.05 -18.33
N ARG A 569 5.33 -4.55 -19.56
CA ARG A 569 4.15 -3.80 -20.01
C ARG A 569 2.86 -4.63 -19.89
N ARG A 570 2.91 -5.90 -20.31
CA ARG A 570 1.74 -6.80 -20.19
C ARG A 570 1.40 -7.09 -18.73
N ALA A 571 2.38 -7.18 -17.84
CA ALA A 571 2.15 -7.33 -16.40
C ALA A 571 1.51 -6.07 -15.79
N GLU A 572 1.91 -4.87 -16.19
CA GLU A 572 1.24 -3.61 -15.81
C GLU A 572 -0.23 -3.61 -16.27
N GLU A 573 -0.51 -4.05 -17.52
CA GLU A 573 -1.88 -4.21 -18.04
C GLU A 573 -2.72 -5.19 -17.20
N ILE A 574 -2.11 -6.27 -16.68
CA ILE A 574 -2.78 -7.21 -15.76
C ILE A 574 -3.13 -6.52 -14.43
N VAL A 575 -2.23 -5.70 -13.87
CA VAL A 575 -2.49 -4.94 -12.63
C VAL A 575 -3.62 -3.95 -12.84
N ASP A 576 -3.63 -3.23 -13.96
CA ASP A 576 -4.69 -2.27 -14.29
C ASP A 576 -6.05 -2.94 -14.44
N ASN A 577 -6.10 -4.07 -15.15
CA ASN A 577 -7.32 -4.87 -15.28
C ASN A 577 -7.78 -5.41 -13.92
N ALA A 578 -6.87 -5.92 -13.09
CA ALA A 578 -7.20 -6.37 -11.74
C ALA A 578 -7.78 -5.23 -10.88
N ARG A 579 -7.22 -4.03 -10.97
CA ARG A 579 -7.71 -2.82 -10.29
C ARG A 579 -9.11 -2.42 -10.77
N GLU A 580 -9.35 -2.45 -12.07
CA GLU A 580 -10.66 -2.15 -12.67
C GLU A 580 -11.71 -3.17 -12.22
N GLN A 581 -11.42 -4.47 -12.32
CA GLN A 581 -12.32 -5.54 -11.91
C GLN A 581 -12.64 -5.48 -10.41
N ALA A 582 -11.64 -5.32 -9.55
CA ALA A 582 -11.86 -5.16 -8.10
C ALA A 582 -12.72 -3.93 -7.78
N SER A 583 -12.50 -2.82 -8.48
CA SER A 583 -13.32 -1.61 -8.35
C SER A 583 -14.77 -1.80 -8.82
N GLU A 584 -14.98 -2.59 -9.87
CA GLU A 584 -16.32 -2.94 -10.37
C GLU A 584 -17.09 -3.77 -9.34
N PHE A 585 -16.45 -4.77 -8.73
CA PHE A 585 -17.06 -5.53 -7.63
C PHE A 585 -17.40 -4.67 -6.43
N ALA A 586 -16.59 -3.65 -6.12
CA ALA A 586 -16.86 -2.72 -5.03
C ALA A 586 -18.05 -1.78 -5.34
N ARG A 587 -18.19 -1.30 -6.59
CA ARG A 587 -19.05 -0.17 -6.98
C ARG A 587 -20.51 -0.27 -6.52
N ASN A 588 -21.09 -1.47 -6.55
CA ASN A 588 -22.52 -1.69 -6.26
C ASN A 588 -22.77 -2.36 -4.90
N VAL A 589 -21.75 -2.46 -4.05
CA VAL A 589 -21.90 -3.07 -2.73
C VAL A 589 -22.64 -2.09 -1.80
N GLU A 590 -23.66 -2.60 -1.14
CA GLU A 590 -24.27 -1.95 0.02
C GLU A 590 -23.81 -2.68 1.28
N PRO A 591 -23.66 -1.99 2.42
CA PRO A 591 -23.85 -0.56 2.60
C PRO A 591 -22.71 0.31 2.04
N ALA A 592 -22.94 1.61 1.89
CA ALA A 592 -21.94 2.58 1.42
C ALA A 592 -20.62 2.55 2.22
N SER A 593 -20.67 2.27 3.53
CA SER A 593 -19.50 2.06 4.39
C SER A 593 -18.63 0.89 3.93
N LEU A 594 -19.23 -0.25 3.59
CA LEU A 594 -18.51 -1.41 3.07
C LEU A 594 -17.93 -1.12 1.68
N ARG A 595 -18.67 -0.44 0.81
CA ARG A 595 -18.17 0.03 -0.48
C ARG A 595 -16.93 0.91 -0.33
N ARG A 596 -16.94 1.87 0.61
CA ARG A 596 -15.79 2.73 0.90
C ARG A 596 -14.58 1.91 1.35
N LEU A 597 -14.77 0.90 2.20
CA LEU A 597 -13.70 -0.01 2.61
C LEU A 597 -13.12 -0.74 1.40
N LEU A 598 -13.94 -1.32 0.53
CA LEU A 598 -13.46 -2.05 -0.64
C LEU A 598 -12.66 -1.15 -1.59
N HIS A 599 -13.13 0.07 -1.86
CA HIS A 599 -12.34 1.04 -2.64
C HIS A 599 -11.03 1.43 -1.95
N PHE A 600 -11.05 1.65 -0.63
CA PHE A 600 -9.84 1.91 0.13
C PHE A 600 -8.82 0.77 0.00
N LEU A 601 -9.26 -0.49 0.03
CA LEU A 601 -8.38 -1.64 -0.14
C LEU A 601 -7.78 -1.69 -1.55
N VAL A 602 -8.58 -1.43 -2.59
CA VAL A 602 -8.07 -1.36 -3.97
C VAL A 602 -7.00 -0.29 -4.10
N ASP A 603 -7.28 0.93 -3.63
CA ASP A 603 -6.36 2.06 -3.76
C ASP A 603 -5.06 1.86 -2.95
N THR A 604 -5.14 1.17 -1.81
CA THR A 604 -3.99 0.95 -0.92
C THR A 604 -3.13 -0.23 -1.37
N VAL A 605 -3.76 -1.34 -1.77
CA VAL A 605 -3.06 -2.58 -2.14
C VAL A 605 -2.54 -2.52 -3.57
N LEU A 606 -3.30 -1.90 -4.49
CA LEU A 606 -2.97 -1.80 -5.92
C LEU A 606 -2.60 -0.37 -6.32
N ALA A 607 -2.03 0.42 -5.41
CA ALA A 607 -1.60 1.79 -5.68
C ALA A 607 -0.69 1.83 -6.94
N PRO A 608 -1.00 2.65 -7.95
CA PRO A 608 -0.14 2.77 -9.13
C PRO A 608 1.22 3.35 -8.75
N GLU A 609 2.28 2.84 -9.35
CA GLU A 609 3.57 3.52 -9.34
C GLU A 609 3.45 4.74 -10.25
N THR A 610 3.66 5.94 -9.72
CA THR A 610 3.87 7.10 -10.57
C THR A 610 5.13 6.87 -11.37
N SER A 611 4.97 6.68 -12.67
CA SER A 611 6.01 6.43 -13.66
C SER A 611 7.21 7.37 -13.50
N HIS A 612 8.24 6.94 -12.77
CA HIS A 612 9.60 7.42 -12.96
C HIS A 612 10.30 6.55 -13.99
N VAL A 613 9.72 6.46 -15.19
CA VAL A 613 10.48 6.10 -16.39
C VAL A 613 11.12 7.38 -16.90
N SER A 614 12.17 7.83 -16.21
CA SER A 614 13.18 8.61 -16.89
C SER A 614 13.86 7.66 -17.87
N ASN A 615 13.53 7.81 -19.15
CA ASN A 615 14.21 7.19 -20.30
C ASN A 615 15.74 7.47 -20.35
N SER A 616 16.34 8.06 -19.31
CA SER A 616 17.78 8.30 -19.17
C SER A 616 18.55 7.12 -18.59
N MET A 617 17.94 6.24 -17.79
CA MET A 617 18.65 5.05 -17.26
C MET A 617 18.81 3.91 -18.27
N ILE A 618 18.07 3.94 -19.39
CA ILE A 618 18.15 2.93 -20.46
C ILE A 618 19.37 3.15 -21.38
N LEU A 619 20.06 4.29 -21.29
CA LEU A 619 21.19 4.62 -22.18
C LEU A 619 22.54 4.83 -21.47
N GLU A 620 22.58 4.97 -20.14
CA GLU A 620 23.85 5.25 -19.44
C GLU A 620 24.67 4.00 -19.10
N ASP A 621 24.04 2.82 -18.91
CA ASP A 621 24.78 1.58 -18.65
C ASP A 621 25.42 0.95 -19.92
N ALA A 622 25.00 1.37 -21.11
CA ALA A 622 25.66 0.99 -22.36
C ALA A 622 26.97 1.79 -22.62
N ALA A 623 27.20 2.89 -21.91
CA ALA A 623 28.35 3.77 -22.13
C ALA A 623 29.56 3.47 -21.23
N LEU A 624 29.39 2.70 -20.15
CA LEU A 624 30.47 2.37 -19.20
C LEU A 624 31.19 1.04 -19.49
N SER A 625 30.76 0.27 -20.50
CA SER A 625 31.48 -0.93 -20.98
C SER A 625 32.57 -0.62 -22.03
N ASN A 626 32.90 0.64 -22.29
CA ASN A 626 33.89 1.03 -23.31
C ASN A 626 34.93 2.05 -22.80
N ARG A 627 35.43 1.88 -21.57
CA ARG A 627 36.71 2.45 -21.10
C ARG A 627 37.50 1.50 -20.23
#